data_AF-A0A431LRF5-F1
#
_entry.id   AF-A0A431LRF5-F1
#
_cell.length_a   1.000
_cell.length_b   1.000
_cell.length_c   1.000
_cell.angle_alpha   90.00
_cell.angle_beta   90.00
_cell.angle_gamma   90.00
#
_symmetry.space_group_name_H-M   'P 1'
#
loop_
_entity.id
_entity.type
_entity.pdbx_description
1 polymer ?
#
loop_
_entity_poly.entity_id
_entity_poly.type
_entity_poly.pdbx_seq_one_letter_code
_entity_poly.pdbx_strand_id
1 'polypeptide(L)' 'MAQDFDRAMREGLADAVGFVGGALAGWWLGRQFGIDFIASPDWNAQQLVGLALIVGGCGAGRAVARRLLVKDAP' A
#
# COMPACT_ATOMS: atom_id res chain seq x y z
N MET A 1 19.05 9.47 21.06
CA MET A 1 17.69 9.93 21.42
C MET A 1 17.02 10.73 20.30
N ALA A 2 17.43 11.97 19.99
CA ALA A 2 16.76 12.75 18.94
C ALA A 2 16.91 12.14 17.53
N GLN A 3 18.11 11.67 17.18
CA GLN A 3 18.37 11.02 15.89
C GLN A 3 17.61 9.70 15.71
N ASP A 4 17.35 8.96 16.79
CA ASP A 4 16.56 7.72 16.75
C ASP A 4 15.10 8.01 16.46
N PHE A 5 14.56 9.10 17.03
CA PHE A 5 13.20 9.54 16.78
C PHE A 5 13.00 10.02 15.35
N ASP A 6 13.95 10.79 14.80
CA ASP A 6 13.90 11.26 13.41
C ASP A 6 13.88 10.09 12.42
N ARG A 7 14.68 9.05 12.70
CA ARG A 7 14.67 7.81 11.91
C ARG A 7 13.34 7.08 12.04
N ALA A 8 12.84 6.89 13.26
CA ALA A 8 11.56 6.23 13.49
C ALA A 8 10.40 6.97 12.80
N MET A 9 10.41 8.30 12.81
CA MET A 9 9.41 9.12 12.13
C MET A 9 9.47 8.95 10.61
N ARG A 10 10.66 8.91 10.02
CA ARG A 10 10.86 8.63 8.59
C ARG A 10 10.38 7.24 8.21
N GLU A 11 10.67 6.24 9.04
CA GLU A 11 10.20 4.86 8.83
C GLU A 11 8.68 4.76 8.91
N GLY A 12 8.07 5.37 9.92
CA GLY A 12 6.61 5.41 10.07
C GLY A 12 5.92 6.14 8.91
N LEU A 13 6.48 7.27 8.46
CA LEU A 13 5.96 8.01 7.31
C LEU A 13 6.07 7.18 6.02
N ALA A 14 7.21 6.54 5.78
CA ALA A 14 7.39 5.66 4.62
C ALA A 14 6.40 4.49 4.64
N ASP A 15 6.16 3.91 5.81
CA ASP A 15 5.20 2.82 5.98
C ASP A 15 3.76 3.30 5.69
N ALA A 16 3.36 4.47 6.21
CA ALA A 16 2.02 5.03 5.99
C ALA A 16 1.78 5.40 4.51
N VAL A 17 2.73 6.10 3.89
CA VAL A 17 2.65 6.48 2.47
C VAL A 17 2.65 5.25 1.58
N GLY A 18 3.52 4.27 1.87
CA GLY A 18 3.57 3.00 1.14
C GLY A 18 2.29 2.18 1.27
N PHE A 19 1.68 2.16 2.46
CA PHE A 19 0.41 1.48 2.68
C PHE A 19 -0.72 2.11 1.85
N VAL A 20 -0.93 3.42 1.96
CA VAL A 20 -2.02 4.13 1.24
C VAL A 20 -1.78 4.13 -0.25
N GLY A 21 -0.56 4.47 -0.70
CA GLY A 21 -0.20 4.46 -2.11
C GLY A 21 -0.30 3.06 -2.72
N GLY A 22 0.11 2.04 -1.97
CA GLY A 22 -0.04 0.64 -2.35
C GLY A 22 -1.49 0.20 -2.49
N ALA A 23 -2.35 0.57 -1.53
CA ALA A 23 -3.79 0.30 -1.59
C ALA A 23 -4.43 0.90 -2.86
N LEU A 24 -4.12 2.16 -3.13
CA LEU A 24 -4.61 2.90 -4.30
C LEU A 24 -4.11 2.28 -5.61
N ALA A 25 -2.85 1.83 -5.66
CA ALA A 25 -2.30 1.13 -6.82
C ALA A 25 -3.00 -0.23 -7.05
N GLY A 26 -3.24 -1.00 -5.97
CA GLY A 26 -3.98 -2.27 -6.04
C GLY A 26 -5.42 -2.07 -6.51
N TRP A 27 -6.12 -1.06 -5.99
CA TRP A 27 -7.46 -0.67 -6.45
C TRP A 27 -7.45 -0.26 -7.92
N TRP A 28 -6.53 0.61 -8.32
CA TRP A 28 -6.42 1.09 -9.69
C TRP A 28 -6.15 -0.05 -10.68
N LEU A 29 -5.31 -1.00 -10.28
CA LEU A 29 -5.02 -2.21 -11.06
C LEU A 29 -6.28 -3.08 -11.19
N GLY A 30 -7.02 -3.31 -10.11
CA GLY A 30 -8.33 -4.00 -10.18
C GLY A 30 -9.29 -3.34 -11.16
N ARG A 31 -9.34 -2.00 -11.17
CA ARG A 31 -10.19 -1.23 -12.09
C ARG A 31 -9.80 -1.41 -13.56
N GLN A 32 -8.52 -1.64 -13.88
CA GLN A 32 -8.08 -1.98 -15.24
C GLN A 32 -8.62 -3.33 -15.72
N PHE A 33 -8.90 -4.25 -14.79
CA PHE A 33 -9.54 -5.55 -15.07
C PHE A 33 -11.08 -5.50 -14.95
N GLY A 34 -11.67 -4.30 -14.85
CA GLY A 34 -13.13 -4.14 -14.69
C GLY A 34 -13.65 -4.49 -13.29
N ILE A 35 -12.76 -4.61 -12.30
CA ILE A 35 -13.12 -4.89 -10.91
C ILE A 35 -13.25 -3.57 -10.16
N ASP A 36 -14.49 -3.19 -9.85
CA ASP A 36 -14.78 -2.01 -9.04
C ASP A 36 -15.27 -2.42 -7.64
N PHE A 37 -14.32 -2.70 -6.76
CA PHE A 37 -14.60 -3.11 -5.37
C PHE A 37 -15.26 -2.03 -4.52
N ILE A 38 -14.96 -0.76 -4.80
CA ILE A 38 -15.47 0.36 -3.98
C ILE A 38 -16.90 0.72 -4.39
N ALA A 39 -17.22 0.71 -5.69
CA ALA A 39 -18.54 1.09 -6.17
C ALA A 39 -19.57 -0.06 -6.13
N SER A 40 -19.11 -1.31 -6.09
CA SER A 40 -19.98 -2.49 -6.12
C SER A 40 -20.48 -2.88 -4.73
N PRO A 41 -21.79 -3.13 -4.55
CA PRO A 41 -22.33 -3.73 -3.34
C PRO A 41 -22.15 -5.27 -3.30
N ASP A 42 -21.74 -5.89 -4.41
CA ASP A 42 -21.63 -7.35 -4.52
C ASP A 42 -20.45 -7.93 -3.73
N TRP A 43 -20.60 -9.18 -3.28
CA TRP A 43 -19.55 -9.97 -2.61
C TRP A 43 -19.28 -11.28 -3.37
N ASN A 44 -18.99 -11.14 -4.67
CA ASN A 44 -18.63 -12.27 -5.53
C ASN A 44 -17.11 -12.47 -5.60
N ALA A 45 -16.67 -13.52 -6.29
CA ALA A 45 -15.24 -13.84 -6.43
C ALA A 45 -14.42 -12.69 -7.04
N GLN A 46 -14.98 -11.95 -7.99
CA GLN A 46 -14.31 -10.81 -8.61
C GLN A 46 -14.04 -9.70 -7.60
N GLN A 47 -14.98 -9.44 -6.69
CA GLN A 47 -14.79 -8.45 -5.62
C GLN A 47 -13.81 -8.90 -4.55
N LEU A 48 -13.77 -10.20 -4.23
CA LEU A 48 -12.74 -10.75 -3.36
C LEU A 48 -11.34 -10.61 -3.96
N VAL A 49 -11.20 -10.80 -5.28
CA VAL A 49 -9.94 -10.53 -6.00
C VAL A 49 -9.58 -9.05 -5.92
N GLY A 50 -10.54 -8.14 -6.14
CA GLY A 50 -10.33 -6.69 -5.99
C GLY A 50 -9.83 -6.31 -4.60
N LEU A 51 -10.46 -6.83 -3.55
CA LEU A 51 -10.02 -6.64 -2.16
C LEU A 51 -8.61 -7.20 -1.93
N ALA A 52 -8.33 -8.41 -2.42
CA ALA A 52 -7.02 -9.03 -2.30
C ALA A 52 -5.93 -8.21 -3.01
N LEU A 53 -6.24 -7.59 -4.15
CA LEU A 53 -5.32 -6.68 -4.84
C LEU A 53 -5.04 -5.42 -4.03
N ILE A 54 -6.06 -4.82 -3.40
CA ILE A 54 -5.89 -3.65 -2.54
C ILE A 54 -5.03 -4.00 -1.32
N VAL A 55 -5.36 -5.08 -0.61
CA VAL A 55 -4.62 -5.53 0.58
C VAL A 55 -3.19 -5.96 0.22
N GLY A 56 -3.00 -6.69 -0.88
CA GLY A 56 -1.68 -7.03 -1.41
C GLY A 56 -0.89 -5.79 -1.78
N GLY A 57 -1.56 -4.79 -2.38
CA GLY A 57 -1.02 -3.47 -2.68
C GLY A 57 -0.50 -2.77 -1.43
N CYS A 58 -1.25 -2.76 -0.33
CA CYS A 58 -0.80 -2.19 0.95
C CYS A 58 0.54 -2.76 1.43
N GLY A 59 0.68 -4.10 1.39
CA GLY A 59 1.90 -4.78 1.82
C GLY A 59 3.08 -4.53 0.90
N ALA A 60 2.87 -4.65 -0.42
CA ALA A 60 3.90 -4.42 -1.42
C ALA A 60 4.35 -2.94 -1.45
N GLY A 61 3.39 -2.01 -1.39
CA GLY A 61 3.65 -0.58 -1.37
C GLY A 61 4.45 -0.14 -0.15
N ARG A 62 4.15 -0.70 1.03
CA ARG A 62 4.98 -0.51 2.23
C ARG A 62 6.41 -0.98 2.02
N ALA A 63 6.61 -2.19 1.50
CA ALA A 63 7.94 -2.74 1.26
C ALA A 63 8.75 -1.90 0.27
N VAL A 64 8.13 -1.42 -0.80
CA VAL A 64 8.75 -0.53 -1.79
C VAL A 64 9.06 0.83 -1.19
N ALA A 65 8.11 1.46 -0.50
CA ALA A 65 8.30 2.77 0.12
C ALA A 65 9.42 2.76 1.16
N ARG A 66 9.52 1.71 1.98
CA ARG A 66 10.62 1.54 2.94
C ARG A 66 11.97 1.46 2.22
N ARG A 67 12.08 0.66 1.15
CA ARG A 67 13.32 0.56 0.35
C ARG A 67 13.73 1.87 -0.33
N LEU A 68 12.77 2.68 -0.76
CA LEU A 68 13.04 3.91 -1.51
C LEU A 68 13.30 5.12 -0.59
N LEU A 69 12.53 5.26 0.48
CA LEU A 69 12.51 6.43 1.35
C LEU A 69 13.42 6.28 2.57
N VAL A 70 13.63 5.04 3.01
CA VAL A 70 14.53 4.68 4.10
C VAL A 70 15.69 3.90 3.49
N LYS A 71 16.57 4.62 2.80
CA LYS A 71 17.87 4.05 2.41
C LYS A 71 18.67 3.83 3.69
N ASP A 72 19.11 2.59 3.90
CA ASP A 72 20.10 2.28 4.93
C ASP A 72 21.32 3.17 4.65
N ALA A 73 21.61 4.09 5.57
CA ALA A 73 22.89 4.79 5.56
C ALA A 73 23.99 3.72 5.73
N PRO A 74 25.06 3.74 4.92
CA PRO A 74 26.19 2.83 5.09
C PRO A 74 26.86 3.01 6.46
#